data_AF-A0A9W8L828-F1
#
_entry.id   AF-A0A9W8L828-F1
#
_cell.length_a   1.000
_cell.length_b   1.000
_cell.length_c   1.000
_cell.angle_alpha   90.00
_cell.angle_beta   90.00
_cell.angle_gamma   90.00
#
_symmetry.space_group_name_H-M   'P 1'
#
loop_
_entity.id
_entity.type
_entity.pdbx_description
1 polymer ?
#
loop_
_entity_poly.entity_id
_entity_poly.type
_entity_poly.pdbx_seq_one_letter_code
_entity_poly.pdbx_strand_id
1 'polypeptide(L)'
;MLCDYALSSGGKKGSSAKGGKGAFASTGFDEDCDGSLAFPRCSISVHAQTLVEFARETIGFTANSDEEAKTAALYFHAVRDAFALYRCLMPCQWSAALLADPKRAFVMYNDCEFICHHLSTLGFRYQEKWPHVLRASATFVDVIAAYRTLSKACLSPLLTRLRTQIAQALGPSEWLQPRWLSSMIGSGDALDRCYEACEAQLALACGIVGQVAHVGAAHLPRSMYLRVLGLLADVAVGHVSRRFEEIGSASDSTARALVRLATPVVALEDWFRSSPSTFTSLSDGAAHRGSLISKYCKEWDLFQIQISRLDKMASHISTIN
;
A
#
# COMPACT_ATOMS: atom_id res chain seq x y z
N MET A 1 15.46 10.94 -8.38
CA MET A 1 16.34 9.92 -7.79
C MET A 1 15.59 9.30 -6.62
N LEU A 2 15.41 7.98 -6.64
CA LEU A 2 14.80 7.20 -5.56
C LEU A 2 15.90 6.27 -5.06
N CYS A 3 16.04 6.13 -3.75
CA CYS A 3 16.95 5.13 -3.16
C CYS A 3 16.15 3.86 -2.89
N ASP A 4 16.55 2.75 -3.51
CA ASP A 4 16.10 1.43 -3.11
C ASP A 4 16.91 1.01 -1.88
N TYR A 5 16.24 0.93 -0.73
CA TYR A 5 16.85 0.48 0.50
C TYR A 5 16.78 -1.06 0.56
N ALA A 6 17.76 -1.72 -0.05
CA ALA A 6 17.96 -3.16 0.04
C ALA A 6 19.29 -3.45 0.75
N LEU A 7 19.22 -3.96 1.98
CA LEU A 7 20.39 -4.45 2.72
C LEU A 7 20.86 -5.76 2.06
N SER A 8 22.01 -5.69 1.38
CA SER A 8 22.64 -6.81 0.67
C SER A 8 23.43 -7.68 1.64
N SER A 9 23.07 -8.97 1.71
CA SER A 9 23.82 -10.00 2.44
C SER A 9 24.91 -10.60 1.56
N GLY A 10 26.17 -10.51 1.99
CA GLY A 10 27.29 -11.21 1.36
C GLY A 10 28.15 -11.89 2.42
N GLY A 11 27.95 -13.20 2.64
CA GLY A 11 28.87 -14.01 3.41
C GLY A 11 30.11 -14.39 2.60
N LYS A 12 31.30 -14.29 3.19
CA LYS A 12 32.46 -15.10 2.79
C LYS A 12 33.48 -15.26 3.93
N LYS A 13 33.81 -16.52 4.23
CA LYS A 13 35.03 -16.91 4.96
C LYS A 13 36.27 -16.65 4.09
N GLY A 14 37.41 -16.38 4.75
CA GLY A 14 38.69 -15.85 4.25
C GLY A 14 39.44 -16.69 3.19
N SER A 15 40.64 -16.32 2.73
CA SER A 15 41.74 -15.54 3.34
C SER A 15 42.71 -14.94 2.31
N SER A 16 43.52 -13.98 2.78
CA SER A 16 44.92 -13.66 2.40
C SER A 16 45.24 -12.75 1.20
N ALA A 17 45.67 -11.53 1.59
CA ALA A 17 46.97 -10.91 1.34
C ALA A 17 47.18 -9.90 0.18
N LYS A 18 47.64 -8.72 0.64
CA LYS A 18 48.57 -7.72 0.06
C LYS A 18 48.08 -6.71 -1.01
N GLY A 19 48.06 -5.42 -0.60
CA GLY A 19 48.57 -4.32 -1.42
C GLY A 19 47.76 -3.00 -1.50
N GLY A 20 48.02 -2.05 -0.59
CA GLY A 20 48.30 -0.64 -0.92
C GLY A 20 47.24 0.35 -1.43
N LYS A 21 46.93 1.33 -0.56
CA LYS A 21 46.61 2.77 -0.76
C LYS A 21 45.19 3.22 -1.16
N GLY A 22 44.59 4.03 -0.28
CA GLY A 22 43.48 4.95 -0.56
C GLY A 22 42.47 5.07 0.59
N ALA A 23 42.82 5.80 1.65
CA ALA A 23 41.96 5.98 2.82
C ALA A 23 40.83 7.01 2.55
N PHE A 24 39.58 6.56 2.62
CA PHE A 24 38.43 7.40 2.90
C PHE A 24 37.72 6.78 4.12
N ALA A 25 37.75 7.51 5.24
CA ALA A 25 37.22 7.03 6.52
C ALA A 25 35.69 6.91 6.43
N SER A 26 35.19 5.68 6.43
CA SER A 26 33.80 5.37 6.75
C SER A 26 33.71 5.24 8.27
N THR A 27 33.12 6.24 8.92
CA THR A 27 32.64 6.06 10.30
C THR A 27 31.39 5.20 10.23
N GLY A 28 31.59 3.91 10.50
CA GLY A 28 30.53 2.93 10.65
C GLY A 28 29.58 3.32 11.77
N PHE A 29 28.30 3.18 11.48
CA PHE A 29 27.27 2.98 12.49
C PHE A 29 26.55 1.70 12.09
N ASP A 30 27.12 0.57 12.51
CA ASP A 30 26.33 -0.63 12.75
C ASP A 30 25.65 -0.44 14.10
N GLU A 31 24.32 -0.50 14.13
CA GLU A 31 23.61 -1.01 15.29
C GLU A 31 22.23 -1.51 14.87
N ASP A 32 22.06 -2.82 15.07
CA ASP A 32 20.86 -3.63 14.91
C ASP A 32 19.63 -3.01 15.58
N CYS A 33 18.45 -3.23 15.02
CA CYS A 33 17.21 -3.36 15.79
C CYS A 33 16.09 -3.96 14.93
N ASP A 34 15.99 -5.28 14.93
CA ASP A 34 14.71 -5.99 14.76
C ASP A 34 13.86 -5.75 16.03
N GLY A 35 13.44 -4.49 16.20
CA GLY A 35 12.70 -4.01 17.36
C GLY A 35 11.31 -3.53 16.96
N SER A 36 10.37 -3.54 17.91
CA SER A 36 8.98 -3.04 17.78
C SER A 36 8.85 -1.59 17.28
N LEU A 37 9.96 -0.87 17.13
CA LEU A 37 10.04 0.51 16.66
C LEU A 37 10.70 0.66 15.28
N ALA A 38 11.08 -0.42 14.59
CA ALA A 38 11.70 -0.32 13.27
C ALA A 38 10.71 0.27 12.25
N PHE A 39 11.17 1.23 11.44
CA PHE A 39 10.40 1.72 10.32
C PHE A 39 10.31 0.63 9.24
N PRO A 40 9.11 0.33 8.69
CA PRO A 40 8.95 -0.76 7.74
C PRO A 40 9.72 -0.48 6.45
N ARG A 41 10.11 -1.56 5.75
CA ARG A 41 10.73 -1.46 4.42
C ARG A 41 9.73 -0.89 3.42
N CYS A 42 10.06 0.25 2.83
CA CYS A 42 9.30 0.91 1.77
C CYS A 42 10.18 1.93 1.05
N SER A 43 9.78 2.37 -0.14
CA SER A 43 10.51 3.41 -0.86
C SER A 43 10.16 4.80 -0.34
N ILE A 44 11.19 5.59 -0.05
CA ILE A 44 11.09 7.00 0.33
C ILE A 44 11.86 7.87 -0.68
N SER A 45 11.54 9.16 -0.72
CA SER A 45 12.28 10.11 -1.53
C SER A 45 13.55 10.57 -0.82
N VAL A 46 14.56 10.91 -1.63
CA VAL A 46 15.80 11.53 -1.14
C VAL A 46 15.49 12.81 -0.36
N HIS A 47 14.48 13.59 -0.76
CA HIS A 47 14.12 14.83 -0.08
C HIS A 47 13.67 14.60 1.37
N ALA A 48 12.84 13.57 1.61
CA ALA A 48 12.39 13.23 2.96
C ALA A 48 13.56 12.75 3.83
N GLN A 49 14.46 11.94 3.25
CA GLN A 49 15.67 11.50 3.92
C GLN A 49 16.60 12.67 4.27
N THR A 50 16.91 13.54 3.31
CA THR A 50 17.76 14.73 3.52
C THR A 50 17.16 15.67 4.55
N LEU A 51 15.83 15.85 4.57
CA LEU A 51 15.17 16.69 5.56
C LEU A 51 15.31 16.14 6.99
N VAL A 52 15.16 14.83 7.16
CA VAL A 52 15.36 14.17 8.46
C VAL A 52 16.82 14.27 8.90
N GLU A 53 17.78 14.08 7.98
CA GLU A 53 19.19 14.19 8.32
C GLU A 53 19.57 15.62 8.72
N PHE A 54 19.13 16.61 7.94
CA PHE A 54 19.26 18.03 8.30
C PHE A 54 18.72 18.32 9.71
N ALA A 55 17.55 17.76 10.06
CA ALA A 55 16.97 17.94 11.38
C ALA A 55 17.83 17.33 12.50
N ARG A 56 18.40 16.14 12.25
CA ARG A 56 19.28 15.44 13.21
C ARG A 56 20.58 16.20 13.43
N GLU A 57 21.21 16.66 12.35
CA GLU A 57 22.44 17.45 12.41
C GLU A 57 22.21 18.79 13.13
N THR A 58 21.18 19.52 12.72
CA THR A 58 20.85 20.85 13.26
C THR A 58 20.53 20.80 14.76
N ILE A 59 19.76 19.81 15.22
CA ILE A 59 19.51 19.62 16.65
C ILE A 59 20.76 19.09 17.36
N GLY A 60 21.56 18.27 16.70
CA GLY A 60 22.82 17.75 17.25
C GLY A 60 23.83 18.85 17.63
N PHE A 61 23.90 19.93 16.86
CA PHE A 61 24.76 21.09 17.17
C PHE A 61 24.40 21.77 18.50
N THR A 62 23.15 21.71 18.92
CA THR A 62 22.67 22.36 20.16
C THR A 62 23.19 21.72 21.46
N ALA A 63 23.81 20.53 21.36
CA ALA A 63 24.19 19.72 22.51
C ALA A 63 25.57 20.03 23.12
N ASN A 64 26.38 20.88 22.47
CA ASN A 64 27.80 21.07 22.81
C ASN A 64 28.14 22.48 23.32
N SER A 65 27.16 23.36 23.52
CA SER A 65 27.38 24.75 23.96
C SER A 65 26.60 25.07 25.24
N ASP A 66 27.32 25.28 26.35
CA ASP A 66 26.76 25.57 27.67
C ASP A 66 26.15 26.99 27.79
N GLU A 67 26.38 27.89 26.82
CA GLU A 67 25.91 29.29 26.87
C GLU A 67 24.63 29.61 26.04
N GLU A 68 23.99 28.62 25.42
CA GLU A 68 23.21 28.89 24.20
C GLU A 68 21.73 28.46 24.23
N ALA A 69 21.01 28.69 25.33
CA ALA A 69 19.57 28.41 25.40
C ALA A 69 18.76 29.08 24.27
N LYS A 70 19.15 30.29 23.86
CA LYS A 70 18.54 31.02 22.74
C LYS A 70 18.90 30.39 21.39
N THR A 71 20.16 30.02 21.17
CA THR A 71 20.62 29.39 19.92
C THR A 71 19.98 28.02 19.74
N ALA A 72 19.88 27.21 20.79
CA ALA A 72 19.19 25.92 20.76
C ALA A 72 17.69 26.08 20.39
N ALA A 73 17.04 27.13 20.90
CA ALA A 73 15.64 27.43 20.56
C ALA A 73 15.51 27.83 19.08
N LEU A 74 16.43 28.66 18.56
CA LEU A 74 16.46 29.04 17.15
C LEU A 74 16.63 27.81 16.23
N TYR A 75 17.55 26.91 16.56
CA TYR A 75 17.74 25.68 15.78
C TYR A 75 16.53 24.76 15.83
N PHE A 76 15.89 24.61 16.99
CA PHE A 76 14.65 23.85 17.11
C PHE A 76 13.53 24.45 16.24
N HIS A 77 13.36 25.77 16.25
CA HIS A 77 12.37 26.44 15.40
C HIS A 77 12.72 26.33 13.91
N ALA A 78 13.98 26.47 13.52
CA ALA A 78 14.43 26.31 12.14
C ALA A 78 14.12 24.90 11.60
N VAL A 79 14.32 23.86 12.41
CA VAL A 79 13.95 22.49 12.03
C VAL A 79 12.45 22.36 11.84
N ARG A 80 11.63 22.92 12.74
CA ARG A 80 10.17 22.92 12.59
C ARG A 80 9.71 23.66 11.33
N ASP A 81 10.33 24.78 11.02
CA ASP A 81 10.04 25.57 9.82
C ASP A 81 10.41 24.81 8.55
N ALA A 82 11.53 24.07 8.55
CA ALA A 82 11.91 23.22 7.42
C ALA A 82 10.87 22.11 7.16
N PHE A 83 10.36 21.47 8.21
CA PHE A 83 9.26 20.51 8.08
C PHE A 83 7.97 21.17 7.61
N ALA A 84 7.64 22.36 8.12
CA ALA A 84 6.48 23.12 7.64
C ALA A 84 6.60 23.47 6.15
N LEU A 85 7.78 23.89 5.70
CA LEU A 85 8.05 24.22 4.30
C LEU A 85 7.89 23.00 3.40
N TYR A 86 8.48 21.85 3.76
CA TYR A 86 8.30 20.61 3.01
C TYR A 86 6.81 20.25 2.88
N ARG A 87 6.07 20.30 3.98
CA ARG A 87 4.64 19.98 4.02
C ARG A 87 3.80 20.87 3.11
N CYS A 88 4.16 22.15 2.97
CA CYS A 88 3.46 23.08 2.09
C CYS A 88 3.90 22.97 0.62
N LEU A 89 5.19 22.73 0.37
CA LEU A 89 5.75 22.78 -0.97
C LEU A 89 5.50 21.49 -1.77
N MET A 90 5.78 20.34 -1.16
CA MET A 90 5.80 19.07 -1.88
C MET A 90 4.43 18.66 -2.45
N PRO A 91 3.29 18.82 -1.74
CA PRO A 91 1.99 18.51 -2.31
C PRO A 91 1.62 19.42 -3.48
N CYS A 92 2.01 20.70 -3.42
CA CYS A 92 1.76 21.68 -4.48
C CYS A 92 2.59 21.35 -5.73
N GLN A 93 3.89 21.09 -5.54
CA GLN A 93 4.82 20.77 -6.61
C GLN A 93 4.41 19.50 -7.38
N TRP A 94 3.93 18.48 -6.67
CA TRP A 94 3.62 17.17 -7.26
C TRP A 94 2.12 16.89 -7.42
N SER A 95 1.26 17.89 -7.26
CA SER A 95 -0.20 17.73 -7.24
C SER A 95 -0.76 16.87 -8.38
N ALA A 96 -0.39 17.17 -9.63
CA ALA A 96 -0.82 16.39 -10.80
C ALA A 96 -0.28 14.95 -10.79
N ALA A 97 0.99 14.78 -10.42
CA ALA A 97 1.64 13.46 -10.36
C ALA A 97 1.08 12.59 -9.23
N LEU A 98 0.73 13.18 -8.08
CA LEU A 98 0.08 12.48 -6.97
C LEU A 98 -1.28 11.90 -7.36
N LEU A 99 -2.00 12.58 -8.27
CA LEU A 99 -3.27 12.08 -8.78
C LEU A 99 -3.08 11.00 -9.84
N ALA A 100 -2.08 11.13 -10.71
CA ALA A 100 -1.91 10.29 -11.89
C ALA A 100 -1.03 9.04 -11.69
N ASP A 101 0.06 9.16 -10.92
CA ASP A 101 1.09 8.13 -10.77
C ASP A 101 1.01 7.46 -9.38
N PRO A 102 0.61 6.17 -9.30
CA PRO A 102 0.57 5.42 -8.05
C PRO A 102 1.90 5.41 -7.29
N LYS A 103 3.02 5.30 -8.01
CA LYS A 103 4.35 5.28 -7.39
C LYS A 103 4.63 6.57 -6.64
N ARG A 104 4.32 7.71 -7.25
CA ARG A 104 4.51 9.04 -6.63
C ARG A 104 3.66 9.19 -5.37
N ALA A 105 2.39 8.81 -5.41
CA ALA A 105 1.50 8.90 -4.26
C ALA A 105 1.94 7.99 -3.11
N PHE A 106 2.40 6.76 -3.42
CA PHE A 106 2.91 5.83 -2.42
C PHE A 106 4.18 6.35 -1.76
N VAL A 107 5.14 6.86 -2.53
CA VAL A 107 6.36 7.47 -1.97
C VAL A 107 6.02 8.69 -1.11
N MET A 108 5.10 9.56 -1.54
CA MET A 108 4.67 10.71 -0.72
C MET A 108 4.00 10.29 0.59
N TYR A 109 3.16 9.24 0.55
CA TYR A 109 2.58 8.64 1.75
C TYR A 109 3.69 8.14 2.69
N ASN A 110 4.66 7.39 2.16
CA ASN A 110 5.77 6.83 2.93
C ASN A 110 6.68 7.92 3.49
N ASP A 111 6.98 8.97 2.73
CA ASP A 111 7.78 10.12 3.17
C ASP A 111 7.18 10.76 4.42
N CYS A 112 5.87 10.93 4.43
CA CYS A 112 5.17 11.48 5.59
C CYS A 112 5.26 10.53 6.80
N GLU A 113 5.04 9.23 6.62
CA GLU A 113 5.14 8.26 7.71
C GLU A 113 6.58 8.11 8.23
N PHE A 114 7.58 8.19 7.33
CA PHE A 114 9.00 8.18 7.66
C PHE A 114 9.38 9.39 8.51
N ILE A 115 8.94 10.59 8.11
CA ILE A 115 9.12 11.81 8.89
C ILE A 115 8.43 11.69 10.25
N CYS A 116 7.18 11.20 10.31
CA CYS A 116 6.48 10.97 11.56
C CYS A 116 7.23 10.03 12.50
N HIS A 117 7.77 8.94 11.96
CA HIS A 117 8.56 7.97 12.71
C HIS A 117 9.79 8.63 13.34
N HIS A 118 10.57 9.37 12.54
CA HIS A 118 11.77 10.03 13.05
C HIS A 118 11.45 11.14 14.05
N LEU A 119 10.47 11.99 13.77
CA LEU A 119 10.02 13.04 14.70
C LEU A 119 9.54 12.48 16.05
N SER A 120 8.96 11.29 16.06
CA SER A 120 8.51 10.63 17.30
C SER A 120 9.66 10.24 18.22
N THR A 121 10.87 10.04 17.66
CA THR A 121 12.07 9.65 18.42
C THR A 121 13.03 10.81 18.65
N LEU A 122 13.00 11.82 17.77
CA LEU A 122 13.92 12.95 17.78
C LEU A 122 13.84 13.75 19.09
N GLY A 123 12.62 14.07 19.55
CA GLY A 123 12.44 14.85 20.77
C GLY A 123 13.03 14.16 22.00
N PHE A 124 12.74 12.87 22.17
CA PHE A 124 13.26 12.08 23.29
C PHE A 124 14.78 11.91 23.22
N ARG A 125 15.33 11.60 22.04
CA ARG A 125 16.76 11.32 21.85
C ARG A 125 17.67 12.49 22.23
N TYR A 126 17.21 13.73 22.03
CA TYR A 126 17.99 14.93 22.34
C TYR A 126 17.50 15.66 23.61
N GLN A 127 16.47 15.16 24.28
CA GLN A 127 15.85 15.80 25.45
C GLN A 127 16.85 16.07 26.58
N GLU A 128 17.73 15.11 26.86
CA GLU A 128 18.75 15.26 27.92
C GLU A 128 19.78 16.34 27.57
N LYS A 129 20.10 16.48 26.28
CA LYS A 129 21.07 17.44 25.75
C LYS A 129 20.50 18.86 25.62
N TRP A 130 19.20 19.03 25.75
CA TRP A 130 18.56 20.33 25.63
C TRP A 130 18.66 21.16 26.92
N PRO A 131 18.76 22.50 26.78
CA PRO A 131 18.58 23.44 27.88
C PRO A 131 17.24 23.20 28.60
N HIS A 132 17.21 23.48 29.90
CA HIS A 132 16.05 23.23 30.76
C HIS A 132 14.72 23.76 30.19
N VAL A 133 14.75 24.95 29.57
CA VAL A 133 13.56 25.57 28.96
C VAL A 133 12.99 24.73 27.81
N LEU A 134 13.84 24.18 26.93
CA LEU A 134 13.41 23.35 25.82
C LEU A 134 13.05 21.93 26.28
N ARG A 135 13.72 21.40 27.30
CA ARG A 135 13.46 20.05 27.82
C ARG A 135 11.99 19.82 28.21
N ALA A 136 11.31 20.88 28.68
CA ALA A 136 9.92 20.84 29.10
C ALA A 136 8.90 21.11 27.98
N SER A 137 9.29 21.82 26.91
CA SER A 137 8.33 22.33 25.91
C SER A 137 8.60 21.89 24.47
N ALA A 138 9.81 21.44 24.14
CA ALA A 138 10.19 21.09 22.78
C ALA A 138 9.63 19.71 22.42
N THR A 139 8.64 19.72 21.53
CA THR A 139 7.98 18.52 21.02
C THR A 139 7.66 18.68 19.54
N PHE A 140 7.51 17.55 18.85
CA PHE A 140 7.09 17.47 17.45
C PHE A 140 5.71 16.84 17.29
N VAL A 141 4.96 16.62 18.37
CA VAL A 141 3.66 15.94 18.34
C VAL A 141 2.67 16.60 17.38
N ASP A 142 2.64 17.93 17.34
CA ASP A 142 1.79 18.70 16.45
C ASP A 142 2.22 18.58 14.97
N VAL A 143 3.53 18.58 14.71
CA VAL A 143 4.09 18.34 13.37
C VAL A 143 3.76 16.92 12.90
N ILE A 144 3.89 15.92 13.77
CA ILE A 144 3.52 14.52 13.48
C ILE A 144 2.05 14.42 13.10
N ALA A 145 1.16 15.07 13.84
CA ALA A 145 -0.28 15.08 13.52
C ALA A 145 -0.55 15.72 12.14
N ALA A 146 0.15 16.81 11.81
CA ALA A 146 0.04 17.46 10.51
C ALA A 146 0.50 16.55 9.35
N TYR A 147 1.61 15.82 9.52
CA TYR A 147 2.11 14.89 8.50
C TYR A 147 1.23 13.64 8.32
N ARG A 148 0.66 13.09 9.40
CA ARG A 148 -0.32 11.99 9.30
C ARG A 148 -1.60 12.40 8.57
N THR A 149 -1.98 13.67 8.68
CA THR A 149 -3.11 14.22 7.93
C THR A 149 -2.72 14.40 6.47
N LEU A 150 -1.51 14.90 6.21
CA LEU A 150 -0.99 15.07 4.86
C LEU A 150 -0.86 13.75 4.11
N SER A 151 -0.33 12.70 4.73
CA SER A 151 -0.13 11.38 4.11
C SER A 151 -1.43 10.85 3.51
N LYS A 152 -2.52 10.95 4.28
CA LYS A 152 -3.87 10.58 3.84
C LYS A 152 -4.40 11.50 2.74
N ALA A 153 -4.24 12.82 2.90
CA ALA A 153 -4.72 13.81 1.94
C ALA A 153 -4.05 13.67 0.56
N CYS A 154 -2.77 13.27 0.51
CA CYS A 154 -2.07 13.03 -0.75
C CYS A 154 -2.43 11.69 -1.40
N LEU A 155 -2.74 10.65 -0.63
CA LEU A 155 -3.06 9.31 -1.16
C LEU A 155 -4.53 9.15 -1.55
N SER A 156 -5.45 9.75 -0.79
CA SER A 156 -6.90 9.58 -0.96
C SER A 156 -7.44 9.96 -2.35
N PRO A 157 -6.98 11.05 -3.01
CA PRO A 157 -7.45 11.41 -4.35
C PRO A 157 -7.11 10.34 -5.40
N LEU A 158 -5.90 9.77 -5.34
CA LEU A 158 -5.50 8.66 -6.21
C LEU A 158 -6.42 7.45 -5.99
N LEU A 159 -6.61 7.03 -4.74
CA LEU A 159 -7.44 5.87 -4.44
C LEU A 159 -8.89 6.08 -4.89
N THR A 160 -9.41 7.29 -4.70
CA THR A 160 -10.76 7.66 -5.18
C THR A 160 -10.84 7.55 -6.69
N ARG A 161 -9.85 8.09 -7.42
CA ARG A 161 -9.79 7.97 -8.89
C ARG A 161 -9.74 6.51 -9.33
N LEU A 162 -8.88 5.69 -8.74
CA LEU A 162 -8.74 4.27 -9.09
C LEU A 162 -10.04 3.50 -8.83
N ARG A 163 -10.71 3.76 -7.70
CA ARG A 163 -12.03 3.18 -7.41
C ARG A 163 -13.07 3.57 -8.45
N THR A 164 -13.09 4.84 -8.84
CA THR A 164 -13.98 5.32 -9.91
C THR A 164 -13.65 4.68 -11.25
N GLN A 165 -12.37 4.50 -11.59
CA GLN A 165 -11.95 3.82 -12.82
C GLN A 165 -12.36 2.34 -12.84
N ILE A 166 -12.22 1.63 -11.71
CA ILE A 166 -12.70 0.26 -11.56
C ILE A 166 -14.23 0.22 -11.75
N ALA A 167 -14.97 1.11 -11.08
CA ALA A 167 -16.42 1.19 -11.23
C ALA A 167 -16.86 1.55 -12.67
N GLN A 168 -16.13 2.42 -13.35
CA GLN A 168 -16.38 2.78 -14.75
C GLN A 168 -16.06 1.63 -15.71
N ALA A 169 -14.98 0.88 -15.46
CA ALA A 169 -14.61 -0.31 -16.25
C ALA A 169 -15.67 -1.41 -16.15
N LEU A 170 -16.31 -1.54 -14.98
CA LEU A 170 -17.44 -2.45 -14.76
C LEU A 170 -18.73 -1.95 -15.44
N GLY A 171 -18.77 -0.68 -15.85
CA GLY A 171 -19.86 -0.05 -16.59
C GLY A 171 -21.19 0.04 -15.81
N PRO A 172 -22.19 0.74 -16.37
CA PRO A 172 -23.55 0.71 -15.85
C PRO A 172 -24.24 -0.62 -16.21
N SER A 173 -23.81 -1.73 -15.60
CA SER A 173 -24.57 -2.99 -15.48
C SER A 173 -25.33 -3.49 -16.73
N GLU A 174 -24.81 -3.27 -17.94
CA GLU A 174 -25.50 -3.66 -19.17
C GLU A 174 -25.66 -5.19 -19.26
N TRP A 175 -24.73 -5.93 -18.68
CA TRP A 175 -24.78 -7.39 -18.55
C TRP A 175 -25.75 -7.91 -17.48
N LEU A 176 -26.59 -7.06 -16.88
CA LEU A 176 -27.64 -7.46 -15.93
C LEU A 176 -29.00 -6.82 -16.23
N GLN A 177 -29.23 -6.34 -17.45
CA GLN A 177 -30.63 -6.11 -17.84
C GLN A 177 -31.35 -7.46 -17.92
N PRO A 178 -32.65 -7.56 -17.57
CA PRO A 178 -33.45 -8.76 -17.79
C PRO A 178 -33.35 -9.29 -19.24
N ARG A 179 -33.05 -8.38 -20.19
CA ARG A 179 -32.74 -8.67 -21.59
C ARG A 179 -31.49 -9.55 -21.77
N TRP A 180 -30.44 -9.36 -20.97
CA TRP A 180 -29.24 -10.19 -20.97
C TRP A 180 -29.54 -11.61 -20.47
N LEU A 181 -30.27 -11.76 -19.36
CA LEU A 181 -30.70 -13.08 -18.87
C LEU A 181 -31.60 -13.79 -19.88
N SER A 182 -32.51 -13.07 -20.54
CA SER A 182 -33.33 -13.61 -21.63
C SER A 182 -32.53 -13.94 -22.90
N SER A 183 -31.46 -13.19 -23.19
CA SER A 183 -30.51 -13.49 -24.28
C SER A 183 -29.63 -14.69 -23.95
N MET A 184 -29.39 -14.95 -22.66
CA MET A 184 -28.67 -16.13 -22.17
C MET A 184 -29.45 -17.43 -22.32
N ILE A 185 -30.78 -17.31 -22.43
CA ILE A 185 -31.71 -18.41 -22.71
C ILE A 185 -31.92 -18.58 -24.24
N GLY A 186 -31.51 -17.58 -25.05
CA GLY A 186 -31.58 -17.58 -26.53
C GLY A 186 -30.28 -18.04 -27.22
N SER A 187 -30.32 -18.22 -28.55
CA SER A 187 -29.29 -18.88 -29.38
C SER A 187 -27.82 -18.50 -29.11
N GLY A 188 -26.93 -19.49 -29.18
CA GLY A 188 -25.52 -19.47 -28.73
C GLY A 188 -24.63 -18.30 -29.17
N ASP A 189 -24.70 -17.84 -30.42
CA ASP A 189 -23.76 -16.82 -30.91
C ASP A 189 -23.90 -15.45 -30.22
N ALA A 190 -25.10 -15.08 -29.78
CA ALA A 190 -25.32 -13.83 -29.05
C ALA A 190 -24.88 -13.94 -27.58
N LEU A 191 -24.99 -15.14 -27.01
CA LEU A 191 -24.56 -15.45 -25.66
C LEU A 191 -23.04 -15.34 -25.51
N ASP A 192 -22.28 -15.93 -26.43
CA ASP A 192 -20.82 -15.91 -26.38
C ASP A 192 -20.27 -14.48 -26.45
N ARG A 193 -20.81 -13.63 -27.35
CA ARG A 193 -20.41 -12.20 -27.44
C ARG A 193 -20.71 -11.41 -26.17
N CYS A 194 -21.86 -11.63 -25.56
CA CYS A 194 -22.21 -10.95 -24.31
C CYS A 194 -21.30 -11.43 -23.16
N TYR A 195 -21.02 -12.73 -23.07
CA TYR A 195 -20.11 -13.28 -22.07
C TYR A 195 -18.70 -12.71 -22.22
N GLU A 196 -18.13 -12.72 -23.44
CA GLU A 196 -16.80 -12.19 -23.73
C GLU A 196 -16.68 -10.71 -23.35
N ALA A 197 -17.72 -9.91 -23.61
CA ALA A 197 -17.74 -8.50 -23.20
C ALA A 197 -17.70 -8.33 -21.67
N CYS A 198 -18.41 -9.18 -20.92
CA CYS A 198 -18.41 -9.14 -19.45
C CYS A 198 -17.08 -9.58 -18.87
N GLU A 199 -16.53 -10.67 -19.40
CA GLU A 199 -15.22 -11.18 -19.02
C GLU A 199 -14.14 -10.12 -19.28
N ALA A 200 -14.20 -9.43 -20.42
CA ALA A 200 -13.30 -8.32 -20.73
C ALA A 200 -13.45 -7.15 -19.76
N GLN A 201 -14.67 -6.78 -19.36
CA GLN A 201 -14.91 -5.72 -18.36
C GLN A 201 -14.34 -6.10 -16.98
N LEU A 202 -14.57 -7.34 -16.53
CA LEU A 202 -14.03 -7.82 -15.26
C LEU A 202 -12.51 -7.96 -15.29
N ALA A 203 -11.95 -8.45 -16.41
CA ALA A 203 -10.52 -8.52 -16.62
C ALA A 203 -9.88 -7.13 -16.61
N LEU A 204 -10.53 -6.12 -17.22
CA LEU A 204 -10.07 -4.73 -17.17
C LEU A 204 -10.09 -4.18 -15.73
N ALA A 205 -11.20 -4.37 -15.02
CA ALA A 205 -11.36 -3.92 -13.64
C ALA A 205 -10.32 -4.57 -12.70
N CYS A 206 -10.15 -5.88 -12.78
CA CYS A 206 -9.15 -6.63 -12.01
C CYS A 206 -7.72 -6.29 -12.46
N GLY A 207 -7.53 -5.97 -13.75
CA GLY A 207 -6.27 -5.52 -14.31
C GLY A 207 -5.80 -4.20 -13.70
N ILE A 208 -6.70 -3.25 -13.44
CA ILE A 208 -6.37 -2.01 -12.71
C ILE A 208 -5.86 -2.34 -11.31
N VAL A 209 -6.53 -3.26 -10.60
CA VAL A 209 -6.11 -3.72 -9.28
C VAL A 209 -4.72 -4.37 -9.34
N GLY A 210 -4.48 -5.23 -10.33
CA GLY A 210 -3.19 -5.89 -10.55
C GLY A 210 -2.05 -4.91 -10.88
N GLN A 211 -2.30 -3.87 -11.69
CA GLN A 211 -1.32 -2.82 -11.97
C GLN A 211 -0.90 -2.10 -10.68
N VAL A 212 -1.87 -1.76 -9.83
CA VAL A 212 -1.61 -1.13 -8.54
C VAL A 212 -0.91 -2.09 -7.59
N ALA A 213 -1.26 -3.38 -7.61
CA ALA A 213 -0.60 -4.42 -6.83
C ALA A 213 0.89 -4.48 -7.19
N HIS A 214 1.21 -4.53 -8.48
CA HIS A 214 2.59 -4.59 -8.96
C HIS A 214 3.43 -3.36 -8.52
N VAL A 215 2.87 -2.15 -8.63
CA VAL A 215 3.57 -0.92 -8.20
C VAL A 215 3.66 -0.84 -6.67
N GLY A 216 2.59 -1.19 -5.97
CA GLY A 216 2.50 -1.14 -4.52
C GLY A 216 3.42 -2.14 -3.84
N ALA A 217 3.61 -3.31 -4.43
CA ALA A 217 4.50 -4.36 -3.97
C ALA A 217 5.94 -3.88 -3.73
N ALA A 218 6.47 -3.03 -4.62
CA ALA A 218 7.83 -2.51 -4.53
C ALA A 218 7.94 -1.32 -3.57
N HIS A 219 6.87 -0.55 -3.39
CA HIS A 219 6.95 0.77 -2.79
C HIS A 219 6.25 0.90 -1.44
N LEU A 220 5.19 0.16 -1.15
CA LEU A 220 4.41 0.30 0.08
C LEU A 220 4.87 -0.68 1.17
N PRO A 221 4.76 -0.32 2.46
CA PRO A 221 4.88 -1.28 3.54
C PRO A 221 3.72 -2.27 3.50
N ARG A 222 3.94 -3.52 3.93
CA ARG A 222 2.98 -4.64 3.79
C ARG A 222 1.58 -4.30 4.26
N SER A 223 1.46 -3.68 5.44
CA SER A 223 0.17 -3.32 6.03
C SER A 223 -0.61 -2.31 5.20
N MET A 224 0.08 -1.38 4.53
CA MET A 224 -0.53 -0.41 3.62
C MET A 224 -0.83 -1.01 2.26
N TYR A 225 0.08 -1.83 1.73
CA TYR A 225 -0.12 -2.58 0.48
C TYR A 225 -1.43 -3.38 0.51
N LEU A 226 -1.61 -4.22 1.54
CA LEU A 226 -2.82 -5.05 1.67
C LEU A 226 -4.09 -4.22 1.87
N ARG A 227 -3.99 -3.07 2.57
CA ARG A 227 -5.11 -2.16 2.75
C ARG A 227 -5.53 -1.49 1.45
N VAL A 228 -4.57 -0.98 0.67
CA VAL A 228 -4.83 -0.37 -0.64
C VAL A 228 -5.44 -1.41 -1.58
N LEU A 229 -4.85 -2.61 -1.63
CA LEU A 229 -5.33 -3.68 -2.48
C LEU A 229 -6.75 -4.12 -2.11
N GLY A 230 -7.02 -4.30 -0.81
CA GLY A 230 -8.35 -4.61 -0.29
C GLY A 230 -9.39 -3.56 -0.65
N LEU A 231 -9.07 -2.28 -0.45
CA LEU A 231 -9.97 -1.17 -0.80
C LEU A 231 -10.33 -1.11 -2.30
N LEU A 232 -9.42 -1.51 -3.18
CA LEU A 232 -9.66 -1.54 -4.63
C LEU A 232 -10.42 -2.82 -5.04
N ALA A 233 -10.01 -3.97 -4.51
CA ALA A 233 -10.66 -5.25 -4.76
C ALA A 233 -12.12 -5.27 -4.28
N ASP A 234 -12.42 -4.63 -3.15
CA ASP A 234 -13.77 -4.50 -2.58
C ASP A 234 -14.76 -3.88 -3.58
N VAL A 235 -14.31 -2.98 -4.47
CA VAL A 235 -15.18 -2.41 -5.52
C VAL A 235 -15.60 -3.48 -6.54
N ALA A 236 -14.66 -4.31 -7.01
CA ALA A 236 -14.95 -5.36 -7.98
C ALA A 236 -15.74 -6.51 -7.36
N VAL A 237 -15.31 -6.97 -6.18
CA VAL A 237 -15.98 -8.03 -5.42
C VAL A 237 -17.40 -7.62 -5.05
N GLY A 238 -17.59 -6.39 -4.57
CA GLY A 238 -18.91 -5.85 -4.23
C GLY A 238 -19.84 -5.74 -5.41
N HIS A 239 -19.31 -5.29 -6.55
CA HIS A 239 -20.08 -5.24 -7.77
C HIS A 239 -20.55 -6.65 -8.15
N VAL A 240 -19.66 -7.65 -8.25
CA VAL A 240 -20.06 -9.01 -8.62
C VAL A 240 -20.98 -9.66 -7.59
N SER A 241 -20.73 -9.46 -6.29
CA SER A 241 -21.52 -10.07 -5.21
C SER A 241 -22.97 -9.61 -5.23
N ARG A 242 -23.20 -8.29 -5.34
CA ARG A 242 -24.57 -7.74 -5.43
C ARG A 242 -25.32 -8.29 -6.64
N ARG A 243 -24.60 -8.50 -7.74
CA ARG A 243 -25.19 -9.04 -8.97
C ARG A 243 -25.53 -10.52 -8.87
N PHE A 244 -24.70 -11.31 -8.18
CA PHE A 244 -25.02 -12.70 -7.90
C PHE A 244 -26.25 -12.86 -6.99
N GLU A 245 -26.48 -11.91 -6.07
CA GLU A 245 -27.70 -11.88 -5.24
C GLU A 245 -28.96 -11.60 -6.06
N GLU A 246 -28.90 -10.66 -7.01
CA GLU A 246 -30.03 -10.30 -7.88
C GLU A 246 -30.48 -11.45 -8.79
N ILE A 247 -29.57 -12.35 -9.18
CA ILE A 247 -29.87 -13.45 -10.10
C ILE A 247 -30.76 -14.52 -9.46
N GLY A 248 -30.77 -14.66 -8.12
CA GLY A 248 -31.75 -15.44 -7.34
C GLY A 248 -31.83 -16.95 -7.61
N SER A 249 -32.21 -17.35 -8.83
CA SER A 249 -32.29 -18.73 -9.31
C SER A 249 -31.73 -18.83 -10.73
N ALA A 250 -30.58 -19.48 -10.87
CA ALA A 250 -29.94 -19.75 -12.16
C ALA A 250 -30.18 -21.19 -12.63
N SER A 251 -30.25 -21.41 -13.94
CA SER A 251 -30.13 -22.75 -14.54
C SER A 251 -28.66 -23.24 -14.49
N ASP A 252 -28.40 -24.53 -14.71
CA ASP A 252 -27.05 -25.09 -14.58
C ASP A 252 -26.04 -24.58 -15.63
N SER A 253 -26.53 -24.25 -16.84
CA SER A 253 -25.69 -23.61 -17.87
C SER A 253 -25.31 -22.19 -17.46
N THR A 254 -26.27 -21.44 -16.88
CA THR A 254 -26.04 -20.10 -16.33
C THR A 254 -25.11 -20.15 -15.12
N ALA A 255 -25.27 -21.11 -14.21
CA ALA A 255 -24.41 -21.27 -13.04
C ALA A 255 -22.94 -21.48 -13.44
N ARG A 256 -22.68 -22.36 -14.43
CA ARG A 256 -21.31 -22.57 -14.97
C ARG A 256 -20.74 -21.32 -15.64
N ALA A 257 -21.56 -20.58 -16.39
CA ALA A 257 -21.11 -19.33 -17.01
C ALA A 257 -20.74 -18.28 -15.95
N LEU A 258 -21.54 -18.14 -14.88
CA LEU A 258 -21.26 -17.20 -13.79
C LEU A 258 -20.00 -17.58 -13.00
N VAL A 259 -19.76 -18.86 -12.73
CA VAL A 259 -18.52 -19.32 -12.08
C VAL A 259 -17.30 -18.98 -12.95
N ARG A 260 -17.36 -19.23 -14.27
CA ARG A 260 -16.27 -18.85 -15.18
C ARG A 260 -16.04 -17.35 -15.21
N LEU A 261 -17.12 -16.56 -15.27
CA LEU A 261 -17.08 -15.10 -15.27
C LEU A 261 -16.51 -14.52 -13.96
N ALA A 262 -16.65 -15.23 -12.84
CA ALA A 262 -16.05 -14.86 -11.55
C ALA A 262 -14.53 -15.10 -11.46
N THR A 263 -13.94 -15.88 -12.38
CA THR A 263 -12.52 -16.29 -12.34
C THR A 263 -11.54 -15.11 -12.16
N PRO A 264 -11.66 -13.99 -12.90
CA PRO A 264 -10.77 -12.84 -12.73
C PRO A 264 -10.82 -12.23 -11.32
N VAL A 265 -11.98 -12.28 -10.66
CA VAL A 265 -12.17 -11.77 -9.30
C VAL A 265 -11.60 -12.73 -8.27
N VAL A 266 -11.72 -14.05 -8.48
CA VAL A 266 -11.09 -15.06 -7.63
C VAL A 266 -9.56 -14.94 -7.68
N ALA A 267 -8.99 -14.69 -8.87
CA ALA A 267 -7.55 -14.48 -9.07
C ALA A 267 -7.01 -13.25 -8.32
N LEU A 268 -7.85 -12.33 -7.84
CA LEU A 268 -7.39 -11.23 -7.00
C LEU A 268 -6.76 -11.71 -5.69
N GLU A 269 -7.16 -12.88 -5.17
CA GLU A 269 -6.60 -13.46 -3.95
C GLU A 269 -5.09 -13.73 -4.07
N ASP A 270 -4.62 -14.09 -5.27
CA ASP A 270 -3.21 -14.41 -5.51
C ASP A 270 -2.31 -13.22 -5.20
N TRP A 271 -2.76 -11.98 -5.44
CA TRP A 271 -2.00 -10.75 -5.11
C TRP A 271 -1.86 -10.50 -3.60
N PHE A 272 -2.73 -11.08 -2.77
CA PHE A 272 -2.61 -11.03 -1.31
C PHE A 272 -1.67 -12.12 -0.79
N ARG A 273 -1.58 -13.26 -1.48
CA ARG A 273 -0.71 -14.41 -1.13
C ARG A 273 0.72 -14.22 -1.61
N SER A 274 0.90 -13.75 -2.84
CA SER A 274 2.19 -13.51 -3.51
C SER A 274 2.96 -12.28 -3.00
N SER A 275 2.71 -11.86 -1.76
CA SER A 275 3.38 -10.71 -1.14
C SER A 275 4.89 -10.80 -1.40
N PRO A 276 5.51 -9.79 -2.05
CA PRO A 276 6.91 -9.82 -2.47
C PRO A 276 7.87 -10.34 -1.41
N SER A 277 8.92 -11.03 -1.86
CA SER A 277 10.03 -11.51 -1.04
C SER A 277 10.70 -10.42 -0.18
N THR A 278 10.47 -9.14 -0.45
CA THR A 278 10.88 -8.00 0.38
C THR A 278 10.23 -7.99 1.77
N PHE A 279 9.11 -8.70 1.95
CA PHE A 279 8.31 -8.73 3.19
C PHE A 279 8.67 -9.87 4.16
N THR A 280 9.71 -10.67 3.89
CA THR A 280 10.11 -11.78 4.75
C THR A 280 10.89 -11.29 5.98
N SER A 281 10.20 -10.89 7.04
CA SER A 281 10.79 -10.87 8.40
C SER A 281 9.78 -10.96 9.56
N LEU A 282 8.52 -11.32 9.31
CA LEU A 282 7.62 -11.69 10.41
C LEU A 282 7.25 -13.14 10.21
N SER A 283 7.69 -13.95 11.18
CA SER A 283 7.34 -15.35 11.33
C SER A 283 5.89 -15.56 10.96
N ASP A 284 5.68 -16.37 9.93
CA ASP A 284 4.38 -16.89 9.52
C ASP A 284 3.96 -17.93 10.56
N GLY A 285 3.71 -17.43 11.77
CA GLY A 285 3.40 -18.17 12.97
C GLY A 285 2.00 -17.83 13.43
N ALA A 286 1.00 -18.18 12.62
CA ALA A 286 -0.30 -18.66 13.10
C ALA A 286 -1.23 -18.90 11.91
N ALA A 287 -1.67 -20.15 11.80
CA ALA A 287 -2.80 -20.56 11.00
C ALA A 287 -4.06 -19.75 11.35
N HIS A 288 -4.32 -18.65 10.67
CA HIS A 288 -5.68 -18.14 10.53
C HIS A 288 -6.29 -18.78 9.29
N ARG A 289 -7.26 -19.67 9.53
CA ARG A 289 -8.04 -20.42 8.53
C ARG A 289 -9.01 -19.54 7.69
N GLY A 290 -8.63 -18.30 7.39
CA GLY A 290 -9.39 -17.38 6.54
C GLY A 290 -8.46 -16.78 5.48
N SER A 291 -8.98 -16.54 4.28
CA SER A 291 -8.20 -15.93 3.20
C SER A 291 -7.72 -14.53 3.63
N LEU A 292 -6.45 -14.17 3.36
CA LEU A 292 -5.89 -12.88 3.79
C LEU A 292 -6.69 -11.67 3.26
N ILE A 293 -7.34 -11.85 2.11
CA ILE A 293 -8.20 -10.87 1.47
C ILE A 293 -9.45 -10.56 2.31
N SER A 294 -10.03 -11.52 3.06
CA SER A 294 -11.24 -11.27 3.87
C SER A 294 -11.03 -10.25 4.99
N LYS A 295 -9.78 -10.09 5.45
CA LYS A 295 -9.42 -9.07 6.43
C LYS A 295 -9.52 -7.64 5.87
N TYR A 296 -9.38 -7.47 4.56
CA TYR A 296 -9.28 -6.16 3.91
C TYR A 296 -10.39 -5.87 2.89
N CYS A 297 -11.07 -6.91 2.41
CA CYS A 297 -12.21 -6.87 1.48
C CYS A 297 -13.42 -7.44 2.22
N LYS A 298 -14.43 -6.61 2.49
CA LYS A 298 -15.55 -6.96 3.37
C LYS A 298 -16.53 -7.92 2.69
N GLU A 299 -16.72 -7.73 1.39
CA GLU A 299 -17.66 -8.52 0.59
C GLU A 299 -17.06 -9.87 0.13
N TRP A 300 -15.79 -10.16 0.45
CA TRP A 300 -15.12 -11.39 0.00
C TRP A 300 -15.75 -12.68 0.54
N ASP A 301 -16.07 -12.74 1.83
CA ASP A 301 -16.62 -13.97 2.41
C ASP A 301 -18.00 -14.28 1.84
N LEU A 302 -18.82 -13.25 1.60
CA LEU A 302 -20.12 -13.39 0.95
C LEU A 302 -19.97 -13.86 -0.51
N PHE A 303 -19.04 -13.26 -1.25
CA PHE A 303 -18.70 -13.67 -2.61
C PHE A 303 -18.29 -15.14 -2.70
N GLN A 304 -17.40 -15.60 -1.82
CA GLN A 304 -16.96 -16.99 -1.79
C GLN A 304 -18.10 -17.96 -1.48
N ILE A 305 -19.01 -17.60 -0.57
CA ILE A 305 -20.21 -18.40 -0.30
C ILE A 305 -21.08 -18.49 -1.56
N GLN A 306 -21.29 -17.39 -2.28
CA GLN A 306 -22.09 -17.38 -3.51
C GLN A 306 -21.46 -18.25 -4.62
N ILE A 307 -20.16 -18.15 -4.85
CA ILE A 307 -19.46 -19.02 -5.82
C ILE A 307 -19.63 -20.48 -5.43
N SER A 308 -19.42 -20.83 -4.15
CA SER A 308 -19.55 -22.22 -3.69
C SER A 308 -20.96 -22.79 -3.86
N ARG A 309 -22.00 -21.94 -3.80
CA ARG A 309 -23.39 -22.32 -4.08
C ARG A 309 -23.59 -22.59 -5.57
N LEU A 310 -23.09 -21.70 -6.44
CA LEU A 310 -23.19 -21.85 -7.89
C LEU A 310 -22.44 -23.10 -8.38
N ASP A 311 -21.28 -23.40 -7.80
CA ASP A 311 -20.48 -24.58 -8.14
C ASP A 311 -21.17 -25.90 -7.73
N LYS A 312 -21.86 -25.90 -6.57
CA LYS A 312 -22.71 -27.03 -6.15
C LYS A 312 -23.91 -27.25 -7.06
N MET A 313 -24.53 -26.18 -7.55
CA MET A 313 -25.62 -26.29 -8.54
C MET A 313 -25.10 -26.88 -9.86
N ALA A 314 -23.93 -26.42 -10.31
CA ALA A 314 -23.30 -26.91 -11.54
C ALA A 314 -22.87 -28.38 -11.50
N SER A 315 -22.56 -28.94 -10.32
CA SER A 315 -22.02 -30.31 -10.15
C SER A 315 -23.07 -31.40 -9.89
N HIS A 316 -24.31 -31.05 -9.54
CA HIS A 316 -25.35 -32.02 -9.12
C HIS A 316 -25.92 -32.93 -10.23
N ILE A 317 -25.51 -32.78 -11.50
CA ILE A 317 -26.02 -33.59 -12.64
C ILE A 317 -24.97 -34.53 -13.25
N SER A 318 -23.66 -34.36 -12.98
CA SER A 318 -22.65 -35.31 -13.48
C SER A 318 -22.73 -36.70 -12.82
N THR A 319 -23.59 -36.86 -11.82
CA THR A 319 -23.82 -38.12 -11.07
C THR A 319 -25.19 -38.76 -11.31
N ILE A 320 -26.02 -38.21 -12.20
CA ILE A 320 -27.37 -38.74 -12.51
C ILE A 320 -27.47 -39.29 -13.96
N ASN A 321 -26.39 -39.23 -14.74
CA ASN A 321 -26.26 -40.01 -16.00
C ASN A 321 -25.32 -41.19 -15.81
#